data_AF-A0A8T6M2Q7-F1
#
_entry.id   AF-A0A8T6M2Q7-F1
#
_cell.length_a   1.000
_cell.length_b   1.000
_cell.length_c   1.000
_cell.angle_alpha   90.00
_cell.angle_beta   90.00
_cell.angle_gamma   90.00
#
_symmetry.space_group_name_H-M   'P 1'
#
loop_
_entity.id
_entity.type
_entity.pdbx_description
1 polymer ?
#
loop_
_entity_poly.entity_id
_entity_poly.type
_entity_poly.pdbx_seq_one_letter_code
_entity_poly.pdbx_strand_id
1 'polypeptide(L)'
;MKETKFEILLADKENKGLDFKLDLPDSEKTASLVTAFYNSRGGKIILGVDDNRQPVGLENPQGTEHKFTQIIRHWCKLDEDPRIEFMKYNNMDFIIIHCPKGRKTPYFVRGKPAPKVRIGSSVIDANREEIASLYREGSSES
;
A
#
# COMPACT_ATOMS: atom_id res chain seq x y z
N MET A 1 28.16 -12.19 -5.51
CA MET A 1 26.86 -12.81 -5.17
C MET A 1 25.78 -11.94 -5.79
N LYS A 2 24.82 -12.52 -6.52
CA LYS A 2 23.65 -11.75 -6.99
C LYS A 2 22.74 -11.60 -5.77
N GLU A 3 22.54 -10.38 -5.30
CA GLU A 3 21.51 -10.11 -4.29
C GLU A 3 20.16 -10.59 -4.84
N THR A 4 19.42 -11.29 -3.99
CA THR A 4 18.06 -11.71 -4.27
C THR A 4 17.17 -10.47 -4.33
N LYS A 5 16.08 -10.55 -5.11
CA LYS A 5 15.09 -9.46 -5.27
C LYS A 5 14.59 -8.93 -3.91
N PHE A 6 14.56 -9.76 -2.88
CA PHE A 6 14.12 -9.39 -1.53
C PHE A 6 15.17 -8.60 -0.74
N GLU A 7 16.45 -8.96 -0.86
CA GLU A 7 17.54 -8.24 -0.18
C GLU A 7 17.63 -6.79 -0.66
N ILE A 8 17.44 -6.57 -1.97
CA ILE A 8 17.37 -5.21 -2.55
C ILE A 8 16.21 -4.41 -1.94
N LEU A 9 15.05 -5.04 -1.76
CA LEU A 9 13.89 -4.39 -1.15
C LEU A 9 14.12 -4.06 0.33
N LEU A 10 14.75 -4.96 1.09
CA LEU A 10 15.07 -4.73 2.51
C LEU A 10 16.16 -3.66 2.72
N ALA A 11 17.07 -3.50 1.76
CA ALA A 11 18.10 -2.47 1.82
C ALA A 11 17.51 -1.05 1.71
N ASP A 12 16.37 -0.90 1.03
CA ASP A 12 15.66 0.37 0.94
C ASP A 12 15.06 0.79 2.30
N LYS A 13 15.14 2.09 2.59
CA LYS A 13 14.40 2.68 3.71
C LYS A 13 12.95 2.90 3.30
N GLU A 14 12.05 2.84 4.29
CA GLU A 14 10.68 3.30 4.09
C GLU A 14 10.70 4.70 3.48
N ASN A 15 9.89 4.86 2.45
CA ASN A 15 9.86 6.08 1.67
C ASN A 15 8.45 6.31 1.13
N LYS A 16 8.33 7.25 0.20
CA LYS A 16 7.02 7.60 -0.38
C LYS A 16 6.36 6.44 -1.12
N GLY A 17 7.12 5.45 -1.59
CA GLY A 17 6.66 4.31 -2.38
C GLY A 17 6.90 2.93 -1.74
N LEU A 18 7.34 2.86 -0.48
CA LEU A 18 7.61 1.59 0.20
C LEU A 18 7.21 1.67 1.68
N ASP A 19 6.42 0.69 2.13
CA ASP A 19 5.95 0.52 3.50
C ASP A 19 6.23 -0.92 3.96
N PHE A 20 6.82 -1.10 5.15
CA PHE A 20 7.02 -2.41 5.77
C PHE A 20 6.01 -2.61 6.89
N LYS A 21 5.44 -3.81 6.97
CA LYS A 21 4.54 -4.23 8.06
C LYS A 21 4.78 -5.69 8.40
N LEU A 22 4.60 -6.04 9.67
CA LEU A 22 4.67 -7.44 10.08
C LEU A 22 3.47 -8.21 9.55
N ASP A 23 2.27 -7.65 9.71
CA ASP A 23 1.01 -8.15 9.16
C ASP A 23 0.11 -6.96 8.79
N LEU A 24 -1.04 -7.23 8.16
CA LEU A 24 -2.02 -6.21 7.85
C LEU A 24 -2.48 -5.49 9.14
N PRO A 25 -2.40 -4.15 9.18
CA PRO A 25 -3.00 -3.39 10.27
C PRO A 25 -4.53 -3.52 10.22
N ASP A 26 -5.22 -2.78 11.08
CA ASP A 26 -6.68 -2.72 11.04
C ASP A 26 -7.21 -2.30 9.65
N SER A 27 -8.47 -2.64 9.38
CA SER A 27 -9.09 -2.48 8.05
C SER A 27 -9.06 -1.04 7.57
N GLU A 28 -9.26 -0.07 8.46
CA GLU A 28 -9.27 1.35 8.11
C GLU A 28 -7.86 1.85 7.78
N LYS A 29 -6.84 1.48 8.56
CA LYS A 29 -5.44 1.84 8.29
C LYS A 29 -4.95 1.20 7.00
N THR A 30 -5.30 -0.07 6.75
CA THR A 30 -4.98 -0.76 5.50
C THR A 30 -5.60 -0.03 4.30
N ALA A 31 -6.89 0.31 4.37
CA ALA A 31 -7.57 1.05 3.31
C ALA A 31 -6.99 2.47 3.12
N SER A 32 -6.65 3.14 4.22
CA SER A 32 -6.02 4.47 4.20
C SER A 32 -4.65 4.43 3.51
N LEU A 33 -3.84 3.42 3.82
CA LEU A 33 -2.53 3.23 3.21
C LEU A 33 -2.64 2.98 1.71
N VAL A 34 -3.53 2.09 1.28
CA VAL A 34 -3.74 1.78 -0.14
C VAL A 34 -4.28 2.98 -0.91
N THR A 35 -5.33 3.64 -0.42
CA THR A 35 -5.87 4.84 -1.08
C THR A 35 -4.85 5.96 -1.15
N ALA A 36 -4.00 6.13 -0.13
CA ALA A 36 -2.91 7.10 -0.16
C ALA A 36 -1.86 6.80 -1.24
N PHE A 37 -1.52 5.54 -1.49
CA PHE A 37 -0.65 5.16 -2.61
C PHE A 37 -1.26 5.52 -3.96
N TYR A 38 -2.55 5.19 -4.15
CA TYR A 38 -3.28 5.47 -5.39
C TYR A 38 -3.40 6.98 -5.65
N ASN A 39 -3.64 7.77 -4.61
CA ASN A 39 -3.66 9.23 -4.68
C ASN A 39 -2.28 9.88 -4.84
N SER A 40 -1.20 9.11 -4.69
CA SER A 40 0.16 9.65 -4.74
C SER A 40 0.90 9.14 -5.98
N ARG A 41 2.01 8.42 -5.81
CA ARG A 41 2.87 7.95 -6.91
C ARG A 41 2.81 6.44 -7.10
N GLY A 42 1.83 5.78 -6.48
CA GLY A 42 1.87 4.33 -6.25
C GLY A 42 2.93 3.95 -5.22
N GLY A 43 3.11 2.65 -5.02
CA GLY A 43 4.09 2.10 -4.10
C GLY A 43 3.89 0.60 -3.83
N LYS A 44 4.59 0.11 -2.82
CA LYS A 44 4.56 -1.28 -2.39
C LYS A 44 4.39 -1.37 -0.89
N ILE A 45 3.64 -2.38 -0.45
CA ILE A 45 3.57 -2.79 0.95
C ILE A 45 4.22 -4.17 1.04
N ILE A 46 5.20 -4.32 1.93
CA ILE A 46 5.85 -5.60 2.19
C ILE A 46 5.39 -6.10 3.56
N LEU A 47 4.72 -7.25 3.55
CA LEU A 47 4.22 -7.92 4.75
C LEU A 47 5.19 -9.03 5.20
N GLY A 48 5.32 -9.21 6.51
CA GLY A 48 6.26 -10.15 7.15
C GLY A 48 7.55 -9.50 7.66
N VAL A 49 7.62 -8.16 7.70
CA VAL A 49 8.81 -7.41 8.17
C VAL A 49 8.42 -6.57 9.38
N ASP A 50 9.12 -6.72 10.50
CA ASP A 50 8.80 -5.97 11.72
C ASP A 50 9.19 -4.47 11.64
N ASP A 51 8.81 -3.70 12.66
CA ASP A 51 9.11 -2.26 12.74
C ASP A 51 10.62 -1.97 12.84
N ASN A 52 11.44 -2.95 13.25
CA ASN A 52 12.90 -2.87 13.27
C ASN A 52 13.53 -3.28 11.93
N ARG A 53 12.71 -3.53 10.90
CA ARG A 53 13.09 -4.01 9.57
C ARG A 53 13.76 -5.39 9.57
N GLN A 54 13.42 -6.22 10.55
CA GLN A 54 13.81 -7.63 10.58
C GLN A 54 12.81 -8.47 9.78
N PRO A 55 13.27 -9.34 8.87
CA PRO A 55 12.42 -10.31 8.21
C PRO A 55 11.96 -11.38 9.21
N VAL A 56 10.66 -11.43 9.48
CA VAL A 56 10.03 -12.40 10.41
C VAL A 56 9.18 -13.43 9.67
N GLY A 57 8.57 -13.02 8.55
CA GLY A 57 7.65 -13.85 7.76
C GLY A 57 6.21 -13.79 8.27
N LEU A 58 5.31 -14.36 7.47
CA LEU A 58 3.88 -14.51 7.75
C LEU A 58 3.56 -15.97 8.06
N GLU A 59 2.76 -16.21 9.11
CA GLU A 59 2.31 -17.55 9.47
C GLU A 59 1.27 -18.11 8.49
N ASN A 60 0.36 -17.27 8.01
CA ASN A 60 -0.70 -17.65 7.06
C ASN A 60 -0.84 -16.64 5.92
N PRO A 61 0.06 -16.65 4.93
CA PRO A 61 0.04 -15.72 3.80
C PRO A 61 -1.30 -15.72 3.05
N GLN A 62 -1.91 -16.88 2.84
CA GLN A 62 -3.18 -17.00 2.10
C GLN A 62 -4.33 -16.37 2.88
N GLY A 63 -4.37 -16.53 4.20
CA GLY A 63 -5.34 -15.85 5.06
C GLY A 63 -5.16 -14.33 5.03
N THR A 64 -3.91 -13.86 5.06
CA THR A 64 -3.58 -12.43 4.95
C THR A 64 -4.01 -11.86 3.60
N GLU A 65 -3.73 -12.54 2.48
CA GLU A 65 -4.20 -12.16 1.14
C GLU A 65 -5.72 -12.04 1.10
N HIS A 66 -6.44 -13.06 1.60
CA HIS A 66 -7.89 -13.06 1.61
C HIS A 66 -8.47 -11.88 2.41
N LYS A 67 -7.91 -11.62 3.60
CA LYS A 67 -8.29 -10.50 4.46
C LYS A 67 -8.03 -9.16 3.76
N PHE A 68 -6.88 -8.98 3.10
CA PHE A 68 -6.58 -7.79 2.32
C PHE A 68 -7.63 -7.55 1.23
N THR A 69 -7.91 -8.58 0.43
CA THR A 69 -8.89 -8.51 -0.66
C THR A 69 -10.27 -8.10 -0.15
N GLN A 70 -10.72 -8.65 1.00
CA GLN A 70 -11.98 -8.23 1.63
C GLN A 70 -11.97 -6.76 2.08
N ILE A 71 -10.88 -6.30 2.69
CA ILE A 71 -10.73 -4.91 3.13
C ILE A 71 -10.83 -3.97 1.93
N ILE A 72 -10.07 -4.21 0.87
CA ILE A 72 -10.03 -3.33 -0.30
C ILE A 72 -11.38 -3.29 -1.00
N ARG A 73 -12.05 -4.43 -1.19
CA ARG A 73 -13.39 -4.45 -1.79
C ARG A 73 -14.46 -3.73 -0.97
N HIS A 74 -14.33 -3.72 0.35
CA HIS A 74 -15.31 -3.10 1.23
C HIS A 74 -15.09 -1.59 1.40
N TRP A 75 -13.82 -1.22 1.64
CA TRP A 75 -13.43 0.12 2.07
C TRP A 75 -12.96 1.02 0.94
N CYS A 76 -12.56 0.46 -0.21
CA CYS A 76 -12.00 1.21 -1.31
C CYS A 76 -12.84 1.05 -2.58
N LYS A 77 -12.80 2.05 -3.46
CA LYS A 77 -13.33 1.98 -4.83
C LYS A 77 -12.21 2.36 -5.79
N LEU A 78 -11.41 1.37 -6.18
CA LEU A 78 -10.22 1.57 -7.01
C LEU A 78 -10.57 1.36 -8.50
N ASP A 79 -9.82 1.99 -9.39
CA ASP A 79 -9.96 1.79 -10.85
C ASP A 79 -9.20 0.56 -11.35
N GLU A 80 -8.20 0.14 -10.60
CA GLU A 80 -7.40 -1.06 -10.79
C GLU A 80 -7.19 -1.72 -9.43
N ASP A 81 -7.18 -3.06 -9.37
CA ASP A 81 -6.94 -3.78 -8.13
C ASP A 81 -5.44 -3.85 -7.82
N PRO A 82 -5.00 -3.73 -6.55
CA PRO A 82 -3.59 -3.95 -6.20
C PRO A 82 -3.16 -5.38 -6.54
N ARG A 83 -1.96 -5.52 -7.13
CA ARG A 83 -1.41 -6.84 -7.45
C ARG A 83 -0.70 -7.43 -6.24
N ILE A 84 -1.01 -8.68 -5.92
CA ILE A 84 -0.43 -9.41 -4.79
C ILE A 84 0.61 -10.40 -5.31
N GLU A 85 1.80 -10.39 -4.72
CA GLU A 85 2.91 -11.29 -5.05
C GLU A 85 3.35 -12.01 -3.78
N PHE A 86 3.28 -13.35 -3.78
CA PHE A 86 3.84 -14.18 -2.72
C PHE A 86 5.34 -14.38 -2.95
N MET A 87 6.12 -14.31 -1.87
CA MET A 87 7.57 -14.45 -1.93
C MET A 87 8.07 -15.31 -0.78
N LYS A 88 9.09 -16.13 -1.03
CA LYS A 88 9.84 -16.84 0.01
C LYS A 88 11.24 -16.25 0.14
N TYR A 89 11.69 -16.05 1.37
CA TYR A 89 13.05 -15.64 1.70
C TYR A 89 13.48 -16.32 2.99
N ASN A 90 14.66 -16.95 3.01
CA ASN A 90 15.17 -17.71 4.16
C ASN A 90 14.15 -18.70 4.75
N ASN A 91 13.44 -19.42 3.87
CA ASN A 91 12.38 -20.37 4.24
C ASN A 91 11.17 -19.76 5.00
N MET A 92 11.06 -18.43 5.01
CA MET A 92 9.91 -17.68 5.54
C MET A 92 9.06 -17.15 4.38
N ASP A 93 7.76 -17.01 4.60
CA ASP A 93 6.80 -16.53 3.61
C ASP A 93 6.50 -15.03 3.80
N PHE A 94 6.39 -14.30 2.69
CA PHE A 94 6.14 -12.86 2.65
C PHE A 94 5.12 -12.54 1.56
N ILE A 95 4.52 -11.36 1.64
CA ILE A 95 3.65 -10.82 0.60
C ILE A 95 4.13 -9.43 0.20
N ILE A 96 4.19 -9.18 -1.10
CA ILE A 96 4.37 -7.85 -1.67
C ILE A 96 3.06 -7.44 -2.34
N ILE A 97 2.46 -6.36 -1.85
CA ILE A 97 1.29 -5.74 -2.45
C ILE A 97 1.76 -4.56 -3.28
N HIS A 98 1.56 -4.64 -4.60
CA HIS A 98 1.88 -3.58 -5.54
C HIS A 98 0.66 -2.69 -5.75
N CYS A 99 0.78 -1.43 -5.33
CA CYS A 99 -0.25 -0.41 -5.48
C CYS A 99 0.16 0.54 -6.62
N PRO A 100 -0.53 0.54 -7.77
CA PRO A 100 -0.26 1.52 -8.82
C PRO A 100 -0.63 2.95 -8.38
N LYS A 101 -0.16 3.95 -9.14
CA LYS A 101 -0.79 5.28 -9.11
C LYS A 101 -2.16 5.14 -9.76
N GLY A 102 -3.21 5.60 -9.09
CA GLY A 102 -4.56 5.54 -9.64
C GLY A 102 -4.78 6.63 -10.69
N ARG A 103 -5.63 6.33 -11.68
CA ARG A 103 -5.94 7.26 -12.79
C ARG A 103 -7.17 8.11 -12.56
N LYS A 104 -8.03 7.73 -11.62
CA LYS A 104 -9.33 8.38 -11.32
C LYS A 104 -9.34 9.02 -9.94
N THR A 105 -8.23 9.65 -9.56
CA THR A 105 -8.10 10.35 -8.28
C THR A 105 -9.17 11.44 -8.13
N PRO A 106 -9.61 11.77 -6.90
CA PRO A 106 -9.18 11.16 -5.63
C PRO A 106 -9.92 9.87 -5.26
N TYR A 107 -9.18 8.93 -4.66
CA TYR A 107 -9.69 7.73 -4.00
C TYR A 107 -9.93 8.00 -2.52
N PHE A 108 -11.08 7.56 -2.01
CA PHE A 108 -11.48 7.72 -0.63
C PHE A 108 -11.60 6.37 0.08
N VAL A 109 -11.32 6.39 1.38
CA VAL A 109 -11.78 5.33 2.28
C VAL A 109 -13.27 5.54 2.53
N ARG A 110 -14.06 4.47 2.38
CA ARG A 110 -15.51 4.51 2.57
C ARG A 110 -15.86 5.11 3.93
N GLY A 111 -16.78 6.07 3.92
CA GLY A 111 -17.26 6.74 5.13
C GLY A 111 -16.32 7.82 5.68
N LYS A 112 -15.18 8.11 5.01
CA LYS A 112 -14.29 9.21 5.38
C LYS A 112 -14.52 10.44 4.49
N PRO A 113 -14.48 11.65 5.06
CA PRO A 113 -14.80 12.87 4.33
C PRO A 113 -13.63 13.40 3.48
N ALA A 114 -12.40 13.00 3.80
CA ALA A 114 -11.19 13.47 3.13
C ALA A 114 -10.42 12.30 2.49
N PRO A 115 -9.82 12.50 1.31
CA PRO A 115 -8.92 11.51 0.74
C PRO A 115 -7.58 11.55 1.49
N LYS A 116 -6.88 10.41 1.50
CA LYS A 116 -5.55 10.28 2.10
C LYS A 116 -4.47 10.48 1.05
N VAL A 117 -3.33 11.07 1.42
CA VAL A 117 -2.13 11.23 0.59
C VAL A 117 -0.88 10.82 1.38
N ARG A 118 0.24 10.56 0.67
CA ARG A 118 1.54 10.27 1.31
C ARG A 118 2.47 11.47 1.30
N ILE A 119 2.90 11.89 2.49
CA ILE A 119 4.01 12.84 2.67
C ILE A 119 5.14 12.12 3.41
N GLY A 120 6.25 11.88 2.71
CA GLY A 120 7.33 11.05 3.23
C GLY A 120 6.86 9.60 3.38
N SER A 121 7.04 9.01 4.56
CA SER A 121 6.50 7.69 4.91
C SER A 121 5.13 7.76 5.59
N SER A 122 4.57 8.96 5.80
CA SER A 122 3.32 9.15 6.55
C SER A 122 2.10 9.23 5.64
N VAL A 123 0.99 8.66 6.11
CA VAL A 123 -0.34 8.78 5.51
C VAL A 123 -1.11 9.87 6.25
N ILE A 124 -1.53 10.91 5.53
CA ILE A 124 -2.23 12.06 6.11
C ILE A 124 -3.49 12.43 5.30
N ASP A 125 -4.38 13.20 5.91
CA ASP A 125 -5.51 13.79 5.17
C ASP A 125 -5.00 14.86 4.21
N ALA A 126 -5.52 14.83 2.99
CA ALA A 126 -5.21 15.83 1.98
C ALA A 126 -5.80 17.19 2.37
N ASN A 127 -5.00 18.25 2.20
CA ASN A 127 -5.47 19.63 2.34
C ASN A 127 -6.29 20.06 1.10
N ARG A 128 -6.82 21.29 1.11
CA ARG A 128 -7.72 21.78 0.05
C ARG A 128 -7.01 21.85 -1.31
N GLU A 129 -5.76 22.27 -1.31
CA GLU A 129 -4.93 22.41 -2.51
C GLU A 129 -4.62 21.04 -3.12
N GLU A 130 -4.28 20.06 -2.29
CA GLU A 130 -4.04 18.66 -2.68
C GLU A 130 -5.30 18.01 -3.23
N ILE A 131 -6.45 18.19 -2.56
CA ILE A 131 -7.75 17.70 -3.05
C ILE A 131 -8.05 18.28 -4.44
N ALA A 132 -7.87 19.60 -4.62
CA ALA A 132 -8.09 20.23 -5.92
C ALA A 132 -7.13 19.68 -6.99
N SER A 133 -5.87 19.38 -6.65
CA SER A 133 -4.92 18.73 -7.56
C SER A 133 -5.37 17.33 -7.96
N LEU A 134 -5.77 16.51 -6.98
CA LEU A 134 -6.22 15.14 -7.22
C LEU A 134 -7.41 15.09 -8.19
N TYR A 135 -8.38 16.00 -8.04
CA TYR A 135 -9.50 16.09 -8.99
C TYR A 135 -9.06 16.47 -10.40
N ARG A 136 -8.12 17.42 -10.54
CA ARG A 136 -7.58 17.80 -11.86
C ARG A 136 -6.82 16.65 -12.52
N GLU A 137 -6.01 15.93 -11.76
CA GLU A 137 -5.27 14.76 -12.24
C GLU A 137 -6.23 13.67 -12.73
N GLY A 138 -7.25 13.34 -11.94
CA GLY A 138 -8.21 12.30 -12.30
C GLY A 138 -9.13 12.66 -13.47
N SER A 139 -9.40 13.95 -13.69
CA SER A 139 -10.17 14.42 -14.84
C SER A 139 -9.36 14.49 -16.14
N SER A 140 -8.03 14.56 -16.05
CA SER A 140 -7.15 14.73 -17.23
C SER A 140 -6.84 13.42 -17.95
N GLU A 141 -7.07 12.28 -17.29
CA GLU A 141 -6.84 10.93 -17.81
C GLU A 141 -8.13 10.28 -18.38
N SER A 142 -9.18 11.09 -18.65
CA SER A 142 -10.48 10.66 -19.20
C SER A 142 -10.62 10.90 -20.70
#